data_AF-A0A1V4W086-F1
#
_entry.id   AF-A0A1V4W086-F1
#
_cell.length_a   1.000
_cell.length_b   1.000
_cell.length_c   1.000
_cell.angle_alpha   90.00
_cell.angle_beta   90.00
_cell.angle_gamma   90.00
#
_symmetry.space_group_name_H-M   'P 1'
#
loop_
_entity.id
_entity.type
_entity.pdbx_description
1 polymer ?
#
loop_
_entity_poly.entity_id
_entity_poly.type
_entity_poly.pdbx_seq_one_letter_code
_entity_poly.pdbx_strand_id
1 'polypeptide(L)'
;MIHYFSLLLRKLFEKNQNLGLQAGQIGFEPPDENWRKYVGGLQQRAVNIYLADLRENHGMRLNEGLRQVRNGVVSQMPAPRWLDCHYLITAWDPVAPDIAHGVEPALTEHAILSAVSALLMDLETESLTPRQIYAPDPLPVDFPQVLTDAALPVIVLPGEGFPKLAEFWGTMGAGYRWKPAVYLIATLPVIRPEGPVGPPVTTLITNYGQKIGEKTETHIQTVP
;
A
#
# COMPACT_ATOMS: atom_id res chain seq x y z
N MET A 1 -2.84 -7.05 -3.67
CA MET A 1 -2.27 -6.48 -2.42
C MET A 1 -2.83 -5.10 -2.14
N ILE A 2 -2.55 -4.10 -2.99
CA ILE A 2 -3.03 -2.71 -2.83
C ILE A 2 -4.55 -2.63 -2.63
N HIS A 3 -5.33 -3.28 -3.52
CA HIS A 3 -6.80 -3.32 -3.42
C HIS A 3 -7.31 -3.80 -2.06
N TYR A 4 -6.71 -4.84 -1.48
CA TYR A 4 -7.09 -5.36 -0.16
C TYR A 4 -6.80 -4.37 0.96
N PHE A 5 -5.71 -3.62 0.84
CA PHE A 5 -5.41 -2.55 1.79
C PHE A 5 -6.39 -1.38 1.64
N SER A 6 -6.80 -1.02 0.42
CA SER A 6 -7.85 -0.02 0.21
C SER A 6 -9.19 -0.46 0.84
N LEU A 7 -9.56 -1.74 0.70
CA LEU A 7 -10.75 -2.30 1.37
C LEU A 7 -10.61 -2.32 2.90
N LEU A 8 -9.41 -2.59 3.40
CA LEU A 8 -9.09 -2.52 4.83
C LEU A 8 -9.30 -1.09 5.37
N LEU A 9 -8.79 -0.07 4.67
CA LEU A 9 -9.00 1.34 5.03
C LEU A 9 -10.48 1.70 5.01
N ARG A 10 -11.24 1.26 4.00
CA ARG A 10 -12.69 1.47 3.97
C ARG A 10 -13.35 0.88 5.21
N LYS A 11 -13.08 -0.39 5.51
CA LYS A 11 -13.67 -1.08 6.66
C LYS A 11 -13.31 -0.44 7.99
N LEU A 12 -12.07 0.02 8.12
CA LEU A 12 -11.60 0.76 9.29
C LEU A 12 -12.39 2.06 9.49
N PHE A 13 -12.58 2.84 8.42
CA PHE A 13 -13.27 4.13 8.49
C PHE A 13 -14.76 3.94 8.77
N GLU A 14 -15.38 2.90 8.20
CA GLU A 14 -16.78 2.53 8.49
C GLU A 14 -17.00 2.12 9.95
N LYS A 15 -16.03 1.42 10.56
CA LYS A 15 -16.14 0.96 11.94
C LYS A 15 -15.93 2.07 12.96
N ASN A 16 -15.21 3.12 12.59
CA ASN A 16 -14.93 4.20 13.51
C ASN A 16 -16.19 5.05 13.73
N GLN A 17 -16.77 4.94 14.92
CA GLN A 17 -17.99 5.65 15.29
C GLN A 17 -17.82 7.18 15.32
N ASN A 18 -16.61 7.68 15.57
CA ASN A 18 -16.33 9.13 15.58
C ASN A 18 -16.39 9.72 14.16
N LEU A 19 -16.09 8.91 13.13
CA LEU A 19 -16.25 9.32 11.73
C LEU A 19 -17.71 9.24 11.29
N GLY A 20 -18.45 8.21 11.74
CA GLY A 20 -19.86 8.04 11.40
C GLY A 20 -20.13 7.91 9.88
N LEU A 21 -19.14 7.39 9.13
CA LEU A 21 -19.20 7.25 7.68
C LEU A 21 -19.70 5.87 7.28
N GLN A 22 -20.47 5.82 6.19
CA GLN A 22 -20.90 4.60 5.54
C GLN A 22 -20.09 4.31 4.28
N ALA A 23 -20.22 3.09 3.73
CA ALA A 23 -19.51 2.63 2.54
C ALA A 23 -19.64 3.58 1.33
N GLY A 24 -20.81 4.20 1.14
CA GLY A 24 -21.07 5.16 0.05
C GLY A 24 -20.43 6.53 0.27
N GLN A 25 -20.03 6.86 1.50
CA GLN A 25 -19.36 8.11 1.87
C GLN A 25 -17.83 7.98 1.79
N ILE A 26 -17.28 6.82 1.45
CA ILE A 26 -15.83 6.56 1.38
C ILE A 26 -15.44 6.19 -0.05
N GLY A 27 -14.77 7.11 -0.73
CA GLY A 27 -14.33 6.95 -2.12
C GLY A 27 -12.83 6.73 -2.27
N PHE A 28 -12.43 6.16 -3.40
CA PHE A 28 -11.03 5.94 -3.79
C PHE A 28 -10.70 6.51 -5.18
N GLU A 29 -11.71 7.05 -5.87
CA GLU A 29 -11.55 7.74 -7.15
C GLU A 29 -10.73 9.02 -6.99
N PRO A 30 -10.17 9.60 -8.08
CA PRO A 30 -9.54 10.91 -8.01
C PRO A 30 -10.42 11.96 -7.32
N PRO A 31 -9.86 12.81 -6.43
CA PRO A 31 -10.60 13.87 -5.73
C PRO A 31 -10.89 15.06 -6.65
N ASP A 32 -11.57 14.81 -7.76
CA ASP A 32 -11.81 15.74 -8.86
C ASP A 32 -13.25 16.30 -8.87
N GLU A 33 -13.66 16.93 -9.97
CA GLU A 33 -15.03 17.43 -10.15
C GLU A 33 -16.09 16.32 -10.21
N ASN A 34 -15.75 15.12 -10.69
CA ASN A 34 -16.67 13.99 -10.72
C ASN A 34 -16.94 13.49 -9.30
N TRP A 35 -15.89 13.36 -8.49
CA TRP A 35 -16.03 13.06 -7.07
C TRP A 35 -16.87 14.13 -6.36
N ARG A 36 -16.63 15.42 -6.62
CA ARG A 36 -17.46 16.50 -6.07
C ARG A 36 -18.93 16.37 -6.44
N LYS A 37 -19.25 16.10 -7.71
CA LYS A 37 -20.63 15.88 -8.18
C LYS A 37 -21.26 14.68 -7.49
N TYR A 38 -20.50 13.61 -7.29
CA TYR A 38 -20.95 12.44 -6.53
C TYR A 38 -21.31 12.80 -5.09
N VAL A 39 -20.44 13.51 -4.37
CA VAL A 39 -20.72 13.95 -2.98
C VAL A 39 -21.94 14.87 -2.94
N GLY A 40 -22.06 15.80 -3.90
CA GLY A 40 -23.25 16.63 -4.06
C GLY A 40 -24.52 15.80 -4.29
N GLY A 41 -24.47 14.74 -5.10
CA GLY A 41 -25.60 13.82 -5.30
C GLY A 41 -25.94 12.99 -4.07
N LEU A 42 -24.93 12.64 -3.26
CA LEU A 42 -25.09 11.89 -2.01
C LEU A 42 -25.82 12.71 -0.94
N GLN A 43 -25.69 14.05 -0.97
CA GLN A 43 -26.23 14.97 0.04
C GLN A 43 -25.75 14.64 1.46
N GLN A 44 -24.59 14.01 1.57
CA GLN A 44 -23.93 13.67 2.82
C GLN A 44 -22.44 13.97 2.72
N ARG A 45 -21.81 14.17 3.87
CA ARG A 45 -20.35 14.33 3.98
C ARG A 45 -19.66 13.06 3.52
N ALA A 46 -18.50 13.19 2.91
CA ALA A 46 -17.74 12.07 2.39
C ALA A 46 -16.24 12.26 2.60
N VAL A 47 -15.51 11.16 2.60
CA VAL A 47 -14.05 11.11 2.60
C VAL A 47 -13.59 10.46 1.32
N ASN A 48 -12.54 11.02 0.73
CA ASN A 48 -11.85 10.45 -0.41
C ASN A 48 -10.45 10.00 0.02
N ILE A 49 -10.12 8.74 -0.25
CA ILE A 49 -8.85 8.09 0.08
C ILE A 49 -8.15 7.78 -1.25
N TYR A 50 -7.43 8.76 -1.79
CA TYR A 50 -6.82 8.64 -3.11
C TYR A 50 -5.38 8.10 -3.03
N LEU A 51 -5.05 7.08 -3.82
CA LEU A 51 -3.68 6.58 -3.96
C LEU A 51 -2.92 7.46 -4.96
N ALA A 52 -2.10 8.38 -4.45
CA ALA A 52 -1.43 9.41 -5.24
C ALA A 52 -0.08 8.98 -5.84
N ASP A 53 0.65 8.09 -5.16
CA ASP A 53 1.97 7.64 -5.61
C ASP A 53 2.27 6.20 -5.12
N LEU A 54 3.16 5.52 -5.83
CA LEU A 54 3.62 4.15 -5.55
C LEU A 54 5.14 4.07 -5.71
N ARG A 55 5.84 3.67 -4.65
CA ARG A 55 7.30 3.58 -4.64
C ARG A 55 7.79 2.25 -4.11
N GLU A 56 8.83 1.68 -4.72
CA GLU A 56 9.51 0.53 -4.12
C GLU A 56 10.29 1.00 -2.89
N ASN A 57 10.04 0.38 -1.74
CA ASN A 57 10.83 0.58 -0.54
C ASN A 57 12.11 -0.27 -0.63
N HIS A 58 13.17 0.32 -1.18
CA HIS A 58 14.47 -0.34 -1.29
C HIS A 58 15.13 -0.59 0.07
N GLY A 59 14.78 0.16 1.11
CA GLY A 59 15.32 -0.02 2.46
C GLY A 59 14.91 -1.36 3.08
N MET A 60 13.71 -1.86 2.73
CA MET A 60 13.21 -3.16 3.19
C MET A 60 13.57 -4.33 2.24
N ARG A 61 14.36 -4.07 1.21
CA ARG A 61 14.73 -5.09 0.22
C ARG A 61 15.67 -6.13 0.84
N LEU A 62 15.24 -7.39 0.81
CA LEU A 62 16.11 -8.53 1.06
C LEU A 62 16.77 -8.98 -0.26
N ASN A 63 18.06 -9.31 -0.22
CA ASN A 63 18.81 -9.74 -1.41
C ASN A 63 18.67 -11.25 -1.66
N GLU A 64 18.44 -12.03 -0.61
CA GLU A 64 18.39 -13.49 -0.69
C GLU A 64 16.96 -13.97 -0.86
N GLY A 65 16.69 -14.64 -1.99
CA GLY A 65 15.47 -15.43 -2.15
C GLY A 65 15.63 -16.77 -1.45
N LEU A 66 14.51 -17.34 -0.98
CA LEU A 66 14.51 -18.67 -0.41
C LEU A 66 14.63 -19.70 -1.54
N ARG A 67 15.66 -20.55 -1.52
CA ARG A 67 15.72 -21.73 -2.39
C ARG A 67 15.14 -22.92 -1.65
N GLN A 68 14.16 -23.58 -2.26
CA GLN A 68 13.61 -24.83 -1.76
C GLN A 68 13.84 -25.93 -2.80
N VAL A 69 14.22 -27.12 -2.33
CA VAL A 69 14.26 -28.32 -3.16
C VAL A 69 13.01 -29.12 -2.85
N ARG A 70 12.14 -29.33 -3.84
CA ARG A 70 10.98 -30.24 -3.74
C ARG A 70 10.98 -31.19 -4.91
N ASN A 71 10.88 -32.49 -4.65
CA ASN A 71 10.79 -33.54 -5.66
C ASN A 71 11.92 -33.49 -6.73
N GLY A 72 13.15 -33.12 -6.34
CA GLY A 72 14.29 -33.03 -7.25
C GLY A 72 14.31 -31.78 -8.15
N VAL A 73 13.31 -30.89 -8.02
CA VAL A 73 13.28 -29.59 -8.70
C VAL A 73 13.70 -28.51 -7.71
N VAL A 74 14.64 -27.65 -8.11
CA VAL A 74 14.98 -26.45 -7.35
C VAL A 74 13.99 -25.36 -7.73
N SER A 75 13.25 -24.88 -6.74
CA SER A 75 12.39 -23.72 -6.85
C SER A 75 12.97 -22.58 -6.02
N GLN A 76 12.87 -21.35 -6.53
CA GLN A 76 13.34 -20.16 -5.82
C GLN A 76 12.15 -19.24 -5.63
N MET A 77 11.81 -19.01 -4.37
CA MET A 77 10.96 -17.90 -4.00
C MET A 77 11.83 -16.64 -4.00
N PRO A 78 11.59 -15.69 -4.91
CA PRO A 78 12.33 -14.46 -4.90
C PRO A 78 12.01 -13.69 -3.62
N ALA A 79 13.00 -12.98 -3.07
CA ALA A 79 12.80 -12.18 -1.86
C ALA A 79 11.62 -11.20 -2.03
N PRO A 80 10.78 -10.99 -0.99
CA PRO A 80 9.67 -10.06 -1.05
C PRO A 80 10.15 -8.67 -1.46
N ARG A 81 9.34 -8.00 -2.28
CA ARG A 81 9.50 -6.56 -2.53
C ARG A 81 8.48 -5.81 -1.71
N TRP A 82 8.82 -4.58 -1.35
CA TRP A 82 7.98 -3.75 -0.51
C TRP A 82 7.59 -2.51 -1.28
N LEU A 83 6.34 -2.13 -1.17
CA LEU A 83 5.74 -1.03 -1.91
C LEU A 83 5.17 -0.03 -0.91
N ASP A 84 5.71 1.18 -0.93
CA ASP A 84 5.14 2.31 -0.21
C ASP A 84 3.99 2.89 -1.05
N CYS A 85 2.80 2.82 -0.49
CA CYS A 85 1.57 3.34 -1.06
C CYS A 85 1.24 4.68 -0.42
N HIS A 86 1.29 5.75 -1.20
CA HIS A 86 1.12 7.12 -0.74
C HIS A 86 -0.33 7.57 -0.95
N TYR A 87 -1.12 7.61 0.12
CA TYR A 87 -2.52 8.00 0.11
C TYR A 87 -2.71 9.46 0.55
N LEU A 88 -3.55 10.19 -0.18
CA LEU A 88 -4.05 11.51 0.21
C LEU A 88 -5.52 11.39 0.61
N ILE A 89 -5.82 11.73 1.86
CA ILE A 89 -7.16 11.58 2.42
C ILE A 89 -7.78 12.97 2.60
N THR A 90 -8.88 13.23 1.88
CA THR A 90 -9.55 14.55 1.88
C THR A 90 -10.99 14.42 2.34
N ALA A 91 -11.49 15.46 3.03
CA ALA A 91 -12.88 15.54 3.47
C ALA A 91 -13.69 16.46 2.55
N TRP A 92 -14.95 16.08 2.35
CA TRP A 92 -15.86 16.74 1.42
C TRP A 92 -17.21 16.93 2.08
N ASP A 93 -17.65 18.18 2.17
CA ASP A 93 -19.01 18.52 2.56
C ASP A 93 -19.80 18.94 1.30
N PRO A 94 -21.04 18.43 1.10
CA PRO A 94 -21.86 18.74 -0.07
C PRO A 94 -22.39 20.19 -0.07
N VAL A 95 -22.36 20.87 1.07
CA VAL A 95 -22.92 22.20 1.23
C VAL A 95 -22.02 23.25 0.57
N ALA A 96 -22.64 24.18 -0.16
CA ALA A 96 -21.92 25.31 -0.73
C ALA A 96 -21.58 26.33 0.37
N PRO A 97 -20.39 26.97 0.33
CA PRO A 97 -20.03 27.97 1.32
C PRO A 97 -20.95 29.20 1.20
N ASP A 98 -21.46 29.66 2.33
CA ASP A 98 -22.28 30.87 2.46
C ASP A 98 -21.89 31.58 3.75
N ILE A 99 -20.76 32.29 3.68
CA ILE A 99 -20.14 32.98 4.82
C ILE A 99 -21.08 34.05 5.38
N ALA A 100 -21.91 34.67 4.53
CA ALA A 100 -22.86 35.69 4.96
C ALA A 100 -23.91 35.14 5.93
N HIS A 101 -24.22 33.84 5.84
CA HIS A 101 -25.16 33.15 6.71
C HIS A 101 -24.47 32.14 7.64
N GLY A 102 -23.14 32.24 7.82
CA GLY A 102 -22.38 31.41 8.75
C GLY A 102 -22.19 29.96 8.31
N VAL A 103 -22.40 29.65 7.02
CA VAL A 103 -22.21 28.30 6.48
C VAL A 103 -20.78 28.16 5.98
N GLU A 104 -19.97 27.45 6.79
CA GLU A 104 -18.56 27.20 6.52
C GLU A 104 -18.28 25.69 6.41
N PRO A 105 -18.46 25.09 5.21
CA PRO A 105 -18.25 23.66 4.99
C PRO A 105 -16.83 23.20 5.41
N ALA A 106 -15.84 24.07 5.26
CA ALA A 106 -14.46 23.82 5.64
C ALA A 106 -14.29 23.46 7.12
N LEU A 107 -15.05 24.06 8.04
CA LEU A 107 -14.96 23.73 9.47
C LEU A 107 -15.39 22.29 9.75
N THR A 108 -16.44 21.85 9.05
CA THR A 108 -16.91 20.47 9.14
C THR A 108 -15.90 19.50 8.53
N GLU A 109 -15.31 19.86 7.39
CA GLU A 109 -14.27 19.06 6.75
C GLU A 109 -13.04 18.94 7.64
N HIS A 110 -12.62 20.02 8.31
CA HIS A 110 -11.52 19.99 9.28
C HIS A 110 -11.83 19.08 10.47
N ALA A 111 -13.05 19.06 10.98
CA ALA A 111 -13.45 18.15 12.06
C ALA A 111 -13.32 16.67 11.63
N ILE A 112 -13.74 16.34 10.40
CA ILE A 112 -13.56 15.00 9.84
C ILE A 112 -12.07 14.67 9.71
N LEU A 113 -11.25 15.58 9.17
CA LEU A 113 -9.81 15.36 9.03
C LEU A 113 -9.10 15.22 10.38
N SER A 114 -9.56 15.93 11.41
CA SER A 114 -9.05 15.75 12.78
C SER A 114 -9.36 14.35 13.31
N ALA A 115 -10.58 13.86 13.11
CA ALA A 115 -10.98 12.51 13.53
C ALA A 115 -10.24 11.42 12.73
N VAL A 116 -10.05 11.62 11.43
CA VAL A 116 -9.23 10.74 10.58
C VAL A 116 -7.78 10.71 11.07
N SER A 117 -7.21 11.88 11.38
CA SER A 117 -5.83 11.97 11.86
C SER A 117 -5.64 11.22 13.17
N ALA A 118 -6.54 11.41 14.14
CA ALA A 118 -6.50 10.69 15.41
C ALA A 118 -6.59 9.17 15.21
N LEU A 119 -7.56 8.71 14.41
CA LEU A 119 -7.72 7.29 14.08
C LEU A 119 -6.45 6.69 13.48
N LEU A 120 -5.84 7.37 12.50
CA LEU A 120 -4.65 6.85 11.83
C LEU A 120 -3.42 6.86 12.74
N MET A 121 -3.24 7.89 13.57
CA MET A 121 -2.14 7.94 14.54
C MET A 121 -2.25 6.80 15.57
N ASP A 122 -3.47 6.44 15.99
CA ASP A 122 -3.67 5.27 16.85
C ASP A 122 -3.19 3.98 16.14
N LEU A 123 -3.47 3.82 14.84
CA LEU A 123 -2.98 2.67 14.06
C LEU A 123 -1.46 2.57 14.04
N GLU A 124 -0.77 3.70 13.88
CA GLU A 124 0.69 3.76 13.81
C GLU A 124 1.32 3.25 15.11
N THR A 125 0.68 3.52 16.25
CA THR A 125 1.15 3.05 17.56
C THR A 125 0.81 1.58 17.85
N GLU A 126 -0.39 1.12 17.47
CA GLU A 126 -0.90 -0.19 17.89
C GLU A 126 -0.57 -1.34 16.92
N SER A 127 0.02 -1.06 15.74
CA SER A 127 0.37 -2.08 14.74
C SER A 127 -0.81 -3.01 14.41
N LEU A 128 -1.97 -2.41 14.12
CA LEU A 128 -3.23 -3.13 13.92
C LEU A 128 -3.17 -4.08 12.71
N THR A 129 -3.54 -5.34 12.96
CA THR A 129 -3.59 -6.39 11.94
C THR A 129 -4.92 -6.39 11.19
N PRO A 130 -4.97 -6.82 9.92
CA PRO A 130 -6.22 -6.94 9.18
C PRO A 130 -7.29 -7.77 9.89
N ARG A 131 -6.90 -8.87 10.57
CA ARG A 131 -7.83 -9.68 11.37
C ARG A 131 -8.56 -8.86 12.44
N GLN A 132 -7.86 -7.99 13.17
CA GLN A 132 -8.46 -7.15 14.20
C GLN A 132 -9.42 -6.12 13.60
N ILE A 133 -9.05 -5.52 12.47
CA ILE A 133 -9.89 -4.52 11.78
C ILE A 133 -11.17 -5.15 11.23
N TYR A 134 -11.12 -6.38 10.72
CA TYR A 134 -12.32 -7.06 10.21
C TYR A 134 -13.21 -7.64 11.32
N ALA A 135 -12.67 -8.03 12.48
CA ALA A 135 -13.44 -8.61 13.59
C ALA A 135 -14.60 -7.72 14.08
N PRO A 136 -15.81 -8.25 14.30
CA PRO A 136 -16.16 -9.68 14.33
C PRO A 136 -16.48 -10.29 12.96
N ASP A 137 -16.53 -9.48 11.90
CA ASP A 137 -16.81 -9.96 10.55
C ASP A 137 -15.65 -10.83 10.03
N PRO A 138 -15.94 -11.86 9.22
CA PRO A 138 -14.89 -12.63 8.56
C PRO A 138 -14.13 -11.76 7.56
N LEU A 139 -12.85 -12.10 7.34
CA LEU A 139 -12.08 -11.56 6.23
C LEU A 139 -12.73 -11.98 4.89
N PRO A 140 -12.57 -11.17 3.83
CA PRO A 140 -13.02 -11.55 2.48
C PRO A 140 -12.45 -12.91 2.06
N VAL A 141 -13.21 -13.70 1.30
CA VAL A 141 -12.84 -15.07 0.91
C VAL A 141 -11.48 -15.12 0.21
N ASP A 142 -11.21 -14.13 -0.65
CA ASP A 142 -9.96 -14.05 -1.41
C ASP A 142 -8.88 -13.20 -0.70
N PHE A 143 -9.01 -12.91 0.60
CA PHE A 143 -8.04 -12.08 1.31
C PHE A 143 -6.67 -12.79 1.40
N PRO A 144 -5.56 -12.13 1.05
CA PRO A 144 -4.24 -12.78 1.03
C PRO A 144 -3.82 -13.23 2.43
N GLN A 145 -3.54 -14.52 2.60
CA GLN A 145 -3.13 -15.10 3.89
C GLN A 145 -1.90 -14.42 4.49
N VAL A 146 -0.97 -13.96 3.64
CA VAL A 146 0.24 -13.23 4.09
C VAL A 146 -0.09 -11.94 4.84
N LEU A 147 -1.23 -11.32 4.55
CA LEU A 147 -1.63 -10.05 5.16
C LEU A 147 -2.46 -10.24 6.42
N THR A 148 -3.15 -11.37 6.55
CA THR A 148 -4.17 -11.62 7.59
C THR A 148 -3.71 -11.22 8.99
N ASP A 149 -2.50 -11.64 9.36
CA ASP A 149 -1.90 -11.42 10.68
C ASP A 149 -0.65 -10.54 10.60
N ALA A 150 -0.39 -9.90 9.45
CA ALA A 150 0.76 -9.03 9.29
C ALA A 150 0.50 -7.66 9.94
N ALA A 151 1.44 -7.21 10.78
CA ALA A 151 1.55 -5.81 11.15
C ALA A 151 2.03 -5.03 9.92
N LEU A 152 1.15 -4.22 9.36
CA LEU A 152 1.47 -3.40 8.18
C LEU A 152 2.07 -2.08 8.64
N PRO A 153 3.34 -1.77 8.29
CA PRO A 153 3.92 -0.49 8.64
C PRO A 153 3.16 0.64 7.95
N VAL A 154 2.82 1.66 8.73
CA VAL A 154 2.22 2.90 8.24
C VAL A 154 2.98 4.10 8.81
N ILE A 155 3.03 5.18 8.05
CA ILE A 155 3.53 6.49 8.50
C ILE A 155 2.40 7.48 8.27
N VAL A 156 2.04 8.22 9.30
CA VAL A 156 0.91 9.16 9.27
C VAL A 156 1.42 10.59 9.40
N LEU A 157 1.00 11.47 8.49
CA LEU A 157 1.35 12.89 8.48
C LEU A 157 2.87 13.12 8.65
N PRO A 158 3.72 12.57 7.76
CA PRO A 158 5.15 12.76 7.86
C PRO A 158 5.47 14.26 7.79
N GLY A 159 6.45 14.72 8.58
CA GLY A 159 6.75 16.15 8.74
C GLY A 159 7.17 16.87 7.45
N GLU A 160 7.68 16.12 6.47
CA GLU A 160 7.99 16.60 5.12
C GLU A 160 6.74 16.91 4.27
N GLY A 161 5.59 16.37 4.67
CA GLY A 161 4.34 16.44 3.93
C GLY A 161 4.41 15.70 2.59
N PHE A 162 3.42 15.96 1.72
CA PHE A 162 3.46 15.47 0.34
C PHE A 162 4.11 16.54 -0.56
N PRO A 163 5.32 16.33 -1.09
CA PRO A 163 6.10 17.39 -1.73
C PRO A 163 5.44 18.05 -2.95
N LYS A 164 4.53 17.34 -3.62
CA LYS A 164 3.88 17.78 -4.86
C LYS A 164 2.41 18.16 -4.68
N LEU A 165 1.99 18.54 -3.48
CA LEU A 165 0.58 18.77 -3.17
C LEU A 165 -0.06 19.88 -4.04
N ALA A 166 0.67 20.97 -4.28
CA ALA A 166 0.19 22.05 -5.13
C ALA A 166 0.05 21.63 -6.60
N GLU A 167 1.05 20.93 -7.15
CA GLU A 167 1.03 20.38 -8.51
C GLU A 167 -0.11 19.37 -8.68
N PHE A 168 -0.26 18.48 -7.71
CA PHE A 168 -1.34 17.50 -7.64
C PHE A 168 -2.70 18.19 -7.79
N TRP A 169 -2.99 19.18 -6.94
CA TRP A 169 -4.24 19.93 -7.05
C TRP A 169 -4.37 20.65 -8.38
N GLY A 170 -3.28 21.20 -8.92
CA GLY A 170 -3.25 21.82 -10.25
C GLY A 170 -3.63 20.89 -11.41
N THR A 171 -3.62 19.57 -11.22
CA THR A 171 -4.05 18.60 -12.25
C THR A 171 -5.50 18.12 -12.09
N MET A 172 -6.16 18.39 -10.96
CA MET A 172 -7.48 17.83 -10.62
C MET A 172 -8.69 18.59 -11.20
N GLY A 173 -8.50 19.31 -12.31
CA GLY A 173 -9.56 19.98 -13.08
C GLY A 173 -9.76 21.46 -12.78
N ALA A 174 -10.43 22.19 -13.69
CA ALA A 174 -10.44 23.65 -13.75
C ALA A 174 -11.08 24.37 -12.54
N GLY A 175 -11.98 23.71 -11.79
CA GLY A 175 -12.67 24.25 -10.61
C GLY A 175 -11.86 24.23 -9.30
N TYR A 176 -10.53 24.29 -9.38
CA TYR A 176 -9.56 24.10 -8.28
C TYR A 176 -10.03 24.70 -6.95
N ARG A 177 -10.37 23.83 -6.00
CA ARG A 177 -10.41 24.19 -4.59
C ARG A 177 -9.41 23.32 -3.89
N TRP A 178 -8.29 23.92 -3.50
CA TRP A 178 -7.29 23.26 -2.68
C TRP A 178 -7.98 22.78 -1.42
N LYS A 179 -7.84 21.49 -1.11
CA LYS A 179 -8.30 20.92 0.14
C LYS A 179 -7.11 20.44 0.95
N PRO A 180 -7.12 20.65 2.28
CA PRO A 180 -6.18 19.96 3.14
C PRO A 180 -6.38 18.45 3.01
N ALA A 181 -5.28 17.70 3.11
CA ALA A 181 -5.28 16.26 3.02
C ALA A 181 -4.45 15.66 4.16
N VAL A 182 -4.95 14.56 4.73
CA VAL A 182 -4.15 13.71 5.61
C VAL A 182 -3.32 12.78 4.73
N TYR A 183 -2.01 12.84 4.90
CA TYR A 183 -1.06 12.06 4.12
C TYR A 183 -0.70 10.77 4.87
N LEU A 184 -0.96 9.63 4.24
CA LEU A 184 -0.72 8.30 4.79
C LEU A 184 0.22 7.53 3.85
N ILE A 185 1.29 6.97 4.38
CA ILE A 185 2.18 6.05 3.66
C ILE A 185 1.97 4.66 4.25
N ALA A 186 1.59 3.68 3.42
CA ALA A 186 1.42 2.30 3.84
C ALA A 186 2.39 1.38 3.09
N THR A 187 3.21 0.64 3.82
CA THR A 187 4.21 -0.25 3.24
C THR A 187 3.65 -1.67 3.12
N LEU A 188 3.47 -2.15 1.89
CA LEU A 188 2.85 -3.44 1.59
C LEU A 188 3.83 -4.42 0.94
N PRO A 189 3.80 -5.71 1.30
CA PRO A 189 4.58 -6.72 0.60
C PRO A 189 3.98 -7.03 -0.78
N VAL A 190 4.85 -7.16 -1.76
CA VAL A 190 4.56 -7.63 -3.12
C VAL A 190 5.12 -9.05 -3.25
N ILE A 191 4.22 -10.02 -3.17
CA ILE A 191 4.54 -11.43 -3.42
C ILE A 191 4.66 -11.63 -4.93
N ARG A 192 5.77 -12.24 -5.34
CA ARG A 192 5.96 -12.70 -6.71
C ARG A 192 5.78 -14.21 -6.76
N PRO A 193 5.19 -14.75 -7.84
CA PRO A 193 5.01 -16.17 -8.00
C PRO A 193 6.38 -16.88 -8.00
N GLU A 194 6.40 -18.09 -7.44
CA GLU A 194 7.55 -18.97 -7.51
C GLU A 194 7.80 -19.40 -8.95
N GLY A 195 9.08 -19.44 -9.36
CA GLY A 195 9.49 -19.86 -10.69
C GLY A 195 10.46 -21.04 -10.62
N PRO A 196 10.43 -21.96 -11.60
CA PRO A 196 11.43 -23.02 -11.70
C PRO A 196 12.81 -22.42 -12.00
N VAL A 197 13.84 -22.85 -11.27
CA VAL A 197 15.21 -22.31 -11.39
C VAL A 197 16.13 -23.23 -12.20
N GLY A 198 15.59 -24.38 -12.62
CA GLY A 198 16.33 -25.44 -13.30
C GLY A 198 16.69 -26.61 -12.36
N PRO A 199 17.22 -27.70 -12.93
CA PRO A 199 17.62 -28.87 -12.15
C PRO A 199 18.80 -28.54 -11.23
N PRO A 200 18.92 -29.22 -10.07
CA PRO A 200 20.07 -29.05 -9.19
C PRO A 200 21.36 -29.43 -9.93
N VAL A 201 22.45 -28.72 -9.64
CA VAL A 201 23.78 -29.13 -10.12
C VAL A 201 24.16 -30.40 -9.37
N THR A 202 24.28 -31.51 -10.10
CA THR A 202 24.66 -32.81 -9.54
C THR A 202 26.16 -33.07 -9.62
N THR A 203 26.89 -32.33 -10.46
CA THR A 203 28.29 -32.64 -10.76
C THR A 203 29.07 -31.37 -11.04
N LEU A 204 30.22 -31.22 -10.37
CA LEU A 204 31.22 -30.22 -10.68
C LEU A 204 32.42 -30.93 -11.31
N ILE A 205 32.79 -30.54 -12.53
CA ILE A 205 34.02 -31.02 -13.20
C ILE A 205 34.98 -29.83 -13.29
N THR A 206 36.07 -29.89 -12.53
CA THR A 206 37.11 -28.87 -12.54
C THR A 206 38.36 -29.41 -13.23
N ASN A 207 38.70 -28.86 -14.39
CA ASN A 207 39.89 -29.26 -15.14
C ASN A 207 41.04 -28.27 -14.86
N TYR A 208 42.19 -28.78 -14.43
CA TYR A 208 43.43 -28.02 -14.32
C TYR A 208 44.39 -28.47 -15.41
N GLY A 209 44.87 -27.53 -16.23
CA GLY A 209 45.90 -27.80 -17.23
C GLY A 209 47.02 -26.77 -17.10
N GLN A 210 48.27 -27.22 -17.10
CA GLN A 210 49.43 -26.34 -17.17
C GLN A 210 49.73 -26.08 -18.65
N LYS A 211 49.71 -24.81 -19.09
CA LYS A 211 50.15 -24.44 -20.46
C LYS A 211 51.68 -24.52 -20.54
N ILE A 212 52.20 -25.73 -20.71
CA ILE A 212 53.60 -25.97 -21.08
C ILE A 212 53.54 -26.75 -22.39
N GLY A 213 54.03 -26.15 -23.48
CA GLY A 213 54.25 -26.80 -24.77
C GLY A 213 53.29 -27.95 -25.15
N GLU A 214 52.16 -27.60 -25.77
CA GLU A 214 51.32 -28.50 -26.58
C GLU A 214 50.74 -29.79 -25.97
N LYS A 215 50.70 -29.98 -24.65
CA LYS A 215 49.90 -31.08 -24.05
C LYS A 215 49.02 -30.63 -22.89
N THR A 216 47.72 -30.81 -23.06
CA THR A 216 46.70 -30.58 -22.02
C THR A 216 46.36 -31.90 -21.36
N GLU A 217 46.74 -32.10 -20.09
CA GLU A 217 46.22 -33.20 -19.27
C GLU A 217 44.94 -32.75 -18.55
N THR A 218 43.94 -33.62 -18.53
CA THR A 218 42.63 -33.36 -17.92
C THR A 218 42.45 -34.32 -16.75
N HIS A 219 42.29 -33.79 -15.54
CA HIS A 219 42.01 -34.58 -14.34
C HIS A 219 40.57 -34.32 -13.88
N ILE A 220 39.74 -35.37 -13.81
CA ILE A 220 38.35 -35.30 -13.35
C ILE A 220 38.30 -35.86 -11.93
N GLN A 221 37.89 -35.04 -10.97
CA GLN A 221 37.66 -35.46 -9.59
C GLN A 221 36.16 -35.35 -9.28
N THR A 222 35.48 -36.48 -9.15
CA THR A 222 34.09 -36.57 -8.69
C THR A 222 34.06 -36.56 -7.16
N VAL A 223 33.33 -35.59 -6.58
CA VAL A 223 33.08 -35.50 -5.14
C VAL A 223 31.88 -36.41 -4.79
N PRO A 224 31.94 -37.21 -3.71
CA PRO A 224 30.86 -38.13 -3.31
C PRO A 224 29.58 -37.42 -2.86
#